data_AF-A0A3D2R7G1-F1
#
_entry.id   AF-A0A3D2R7G1-F1
#
_cell.length_a   1.000
_cell.length_b   1.000
_cell.length_c   1.000
_cell.angle_alpha   90.00
_cell.angle_beta   90.00
_cell.angle_gamma   90.00
#
_symmetry.space_group_name_H-M   'P 1'
#
loop_
_entity.id
_entity.type
_entity.pdbx_description
1 polymer ?
#
loop_
_entity_poly.entity_id
_entity_poly.type
_entity_poly.pdbx_seq_one_letter_code
_entity_poly.pdbx_strand_id
1 'polypeptide(L)'
;MSTEEHQIEFNEVTAKLPENLHPFIVKQPYSEYTAQNQAVWRYVMRLNVDYLKKVAHESYIEGLGLTGITVDEIPHMEGMNRILKDIGWAAVAVDGFIPPNAFMEFQAHNVLVISSEIRTIDHIGYTPAPDIIHEAAGHAPIIANPEYAEYLRRFGELGSKAISSPDDDLIYEAIRKLSILKENPNSTQQEIDQATKEVEEVQNNVQELSEMAKIRNLHWWTVEYGLIGSLENPKIYGAGLLSSIEESKDCLSDVVQKRPYTIEAAEVSFDITAAQPHLYVTPDFAHLSYVLEKFANKMAVRTGGLSSIEKLVKSTKMGTAELSTGIQISGVFTRVIAFEGAPIYLQTTGATALASQGRELIGHGTHQHPDGFGSPVGKLEGTNLAIEDMSPRDLEAYGIVEGKQVALNFEGGVCVQGRIVTGKRDIRGKIQLITFRECRVTYQDEVLFDPSWGVYDMAVGKSVVSAFAGPADDKSFKNIH
;
A
#
# COMPACT_ATOMS: atom_id res chain seq x y z
N MET A 1 -14.54 31.98 21.65
CA MET A 1 -13.21 31.49 22.07
C MET A 1 -12.57 30.85 20.84
N SER A 2 -11.28 31.07 20.68
CA SER A 2 -10.53 31.19 19.43
C SER A 2 -10.43 29.93 18.57
N THR A 3 -10.64 30.11 17.26
CA THR A 3 -10.36 29.16 16.17
C THR A 3 -8.86 28.93 15.90
N GLU A 4 -7.98 29.17 16.89
CA GLU A 4 -6.51 29.12 16.75
C GLU A 4 -5.83 27.93 17.46
N GLU A 5 -6.56 27.06 18.20
CA GLU A 5 -5.93 25.97 18.98
C GLU A 5 -5.71 24.64 18.24
N HIS A 6 -6.09 24.53 16.96
CA HIS A 6 -6.22 23.25 16.24
C HIS A 6 -5.35 23.11 14.98
N GLN A 7 -4.28 23.87 14.83
CA GLN A 7 -3.40 23.74 13.66
C GLN A 7 -2.29 22.72 13.94
N ILE A 8 -2.28 21.62 13.18
CA ILE A 8 -1.16 20.66 13.15
C ILE A 8 0.01 21.36 12.45
N GLU A 9 1.16 21.42 13.13
CA GLU A 9 2.36 22.05 12.56
C GLU A 9 3.17 21.00 11.78
N PHE A 10 3.17 21.12 10.46
CA PHE A 10 3.93 20.23 9.59
C PHE A 10 5.41 20.65 9.52
N ASN A 11 6.30 19.67 9.66
CA ASN A 11 7.74 19.80 9.40
C ASN A 11 8.06 19.48 7.92
N GLU A 12 9.34 19.53 7.53
CA GLU A 12 9.77 19.30 6.15
C GLU A 12 9.43 17.90 5.59
N VAL A 13 9.29 16.89 6.45
CA VAL A 13 8.94 15.51 6.06
C VAL A 13 7.43 15.41 5.88
N THR A 14 6.66 15.78 6.91
CA THR A 14 5.19 15.72 6.91
C THR A 14 4.55 16.67 5.89
N ALA A 15 5.20 17.78 5.54
CA ALA A 15 4.73 18.68 4.47
C ALA A 15 4.75 18.04 3.07
N LYS A 16 5.46 16.91 2.88
CA LYS A 16 5.49 16.15 1.62
C LYS A 16 4.40 15.08 1.56
N LEU A 17 3.62 14.89 2.62
CA LEU A 17 2.54 13.91 2.64
C LEU A 17 1.45 14.30 1.62
N PRO A 18 0.99 13.34 0.81
CA PRO A 18 -0.17 13.53 -0.07
C PRO A 18 -1.41 14.00 0.71
N GLU A 19 -2.21 14.87 0.08
CA GLU A 19 -3.39 15.49 0.73
C GLU A 19 -4.44 14.44 1.15
N ASN A 20 -4.51 13.28 0.47
CA ASN A 20 -5.38 12.17 0.81
C ASN A 20 -5.05 11.52 2.18
N LEU A 21 -3.84 11.73 2.70
CA LEU A 21 -3.44 11.20 4.02
C LEU A 21 -3.79 12.14 5.18
N HIS A 22 -3.97 13.43 4.91
CA HIS A 22 -4.19 14.44 5.94
C HIS A 22 -5.44 14.19 6.80
N PRO A 23 -6.57 13.68 6.26
CA PRO A 23 -7.76 13.37 7.06
C PRO A 23 -7.54 12.34 8.18
N PHE A 24 -6.49 11.50 8.09
CA PHE A 24 -6.17 10.50 9.12
C PHE A 24 -5.33 11.10 10.26
N ILE A 25 -4.72 12.27 10.05
CA ILE A 25 -3.82 12.88 11.02
C ILE A 25 -4.65 13.65 12.04
N VAL A 26 -4.46 13.33 13.32
CA VAL A 26 -5.05 14.05 14.44
C VAL A 26 -3.98 14.73 15.28
N LYS A 27 -4.39 15.75 16.04
CA LYS A 27 -3.52 16.33 17.06
C LYS A 27 -3.49 15.40 18.26
N GLN A 28 -2.29 15.05 18.73
CA GLN A 28 -2.14 14.23 19.93
C GLN A 28 -2.84 14.92 21.13
N PRO A 29 -3.85 14.32 21.77
CA PRO A 29 -4.56 14.89 22.90
C PRO A 29 -3.73 14.76 24.20
N TYR A 30 -2.51 15.31 24.22
CA TYR A 30 -1.55 15.07 25.30
C TYR A 30 -2.07 15.46 26.69
N SER A 31 -2.89 16.51 26.77
CA SER A 31 -3.51 16.95 28.04
C SER A 31 -4.51 15.95 28.63
N GLU A 32 -4.97 14.97 27.85
CA GLU A 32 -5.90 13.94 28.30
C GLU A 32 -5.18 12.77 28.98
N TYR A 33 -3.87 12.63 28.81
CA TYR A 33 -3.10 11.63 29.56
C TYR A 33 -3.10 11.94 31.06
N THR A 34 -3.73 11.05 31.82
CA THR A 34 -3.81 11.15 33.28
C THR A 34 -2.47 10.75 33.92
N ALA A 35 -2.33 11.04 35.22
CA ALA A 35 -1.21 10.54 36.01
C ALA A 35 -1.12 8.99 36.01
N GLN A 36 -2.25 8.30 35.86
CA GLN A 36 -2.28 6.84 35.72
C GLN A 36 -1.67 6.40 34.39
N ASN A 37 -2.02 7.07 33.29
CA ASN A 37 -1.43 6.78 31.98
C ASN A 37 0.08 6.96 31.99
N GLN A 38 0.57 8.07 32.56
CA GLN A 38 2.01 8.35 32.71
C GLN A 38 2.71 7.29 33.59
N ALA A 39 2.04 6.79 34.63
CA ALA A 39 2.57 5.72 35.47
C ALA A 39 2.63 4.37 34.73
N VAL A 40 1.61 4.03 33.94
CA VAL A 40 1.59 2.83 33.09
C VAL A 40 2.74 2.86 32.09
N TRP A 41 2.90 3.96 31.34
CA TRP A 41 4.03 4.15 30.43
C TRP A 41 5.36 3.88 31.12
N ARG A 42 5.61 4.59 32.22
CA ARG A 42 6.87 4.49 32.98
C ARG A 42 7.13 3.09 33.51
N TYR A 43 6.08 2.42 33.99
CA TYR A 43 6.19 1.05 34.48
C TYR A 43 6.59 0.08 33.36
N VAL A 44 5.87 0.10 32.24
CA VAL A 44 6.14 -0.76 31.09
C VAL A 44 7.53 -0.46 30.51
N MET A 45 7.87 0.81 30.28
CA MET A 45 9.17 1.18 29.71
C MET A 45 10.35 0.77 30.59
N ARG A 46 10.24 0.86 31.92
CA ARG A 46 11.30 0.39 32.84
C ARG A 46 11.53 -1.12 32.74
N LEU A 47 10.45 -1.88 32.65
CA LEU A 47 10.53 -3.33 32.48
C LEU A 47 11.08 -3.71 31.10
N ASN A 48 10.58 -3.08 30.03
CA ASN A 48 11.05 -3.29 28.66
C ASN A 48 12.54 -3.01 28.57
N VAL A 49 13.01 -1.84 29.00
CA VAL A 49 14.43 -1.46 28.92
C VAL A 49 15.33 -2.38 29.74
N ASP A 50 14.93 -2.83 30.94
CA ASP A 50 15.78 -3.75 31.73
C ASP A 50 15.94 -5.12 31.06
N TYR A 51 14.88 -5.62 30.42
CA TYR A 51 14.93 -6.92 29.74
C TYR A 51 15.58 -6.80 28.35
N LEU A 52 15.09 -5.90 27.52
CA LEU A 52 15.45 -5.77 26.10
C LEU A 52 16.90 -5.37 25.89
N LYS A 53 17.55 -4.66 26.82
CA LYS A 53 19.00 -4.37 26.73
C LYS A 53 19.89 -5.63 26.63
N LYS A 54 19.34 -6.81 26.98
CA LYS A 54 20.05 -8.10 26.96
C LYS A 54 19.76 -8.88 25.66
N VAL A 55 18.59 -8.70 25.07
CA VAL A 55 18.03 -9.61 24.06
C VAL A 55 17.57 -8.94 22.76
N ALA A 56 17.30 -7.64 22.76
CA ALA A 56 16.97 -6.90 21.54
C ALA A 56 18.22 -6.66 20.68
N HIS A 57 17.98 -6.33 19.41
CA HIS A 57 19.01 -5.85 18.50
C HIS A 57 19.69 -4.59 19.09
N GLU A 58 20.99 -4.42 18.83
CA GLU A 58 21.80 -3.35 19.44
C GLU A 58 21.27 -1.94 19.15
N SER A 59 20.61 -1.75 18.01
CA SER A 59 20.00 -0.47 17.64
C SER A 59 18.82 -0.06 18.53
N TYR A 60 18.19 -0.98 19.28
CA TYR A 60 16.98 -0.68 20.03
C TYR A 60 17.21 0.34 21.16
N ILE A 61 18.19 0.09 22.03
CA ILE A 61 18.39 0.91 23.25
C ILE A 61 18.85 2.32 22.90
N GLU A 62 19.81 2.46 21.98
CA GLU A 62 20.24 3.77 21.49
C GLU A 62 19.12 4.45 20.67
N GLY A 63 18.39 3.65 19.88
CA GLY A 63 17.28 4.08 19.05
C GLY A 63 16.15 4.76 19.81
N LEU A 64 15.87 4.35 21.05
CA LEU A 64 14.89 5.03 21.92
C LEU A 64 15.23 6.53 22.05
N GLY A 65 16.49 6.86 22.33
CA GLY A 65 16.94 8.24 22.43
C GLY A 65 16.92 8.98 21.09
N LEU A 66 17.36 8.30 20.02
CA LEU A 66 17.39 8.84 18.65
C LEU A 66 16.01 9.02 18.01
N THR A 67 14.94 8.59 18.68
CA THR A 67 13.55 8.77 18.23
C THR A 67 12.71 9.58 19.21
N GLY A 68 13.35 10.16 20.23
CA GLY A 68 12.68 11.04 21.20
C GLY A 68 11.84 10.31 22.24
N ILE A 69 12.14 9.05 22.49
CA ILE A 69 11.43 8.20 23.45
C ILE A 69 12.18 8.21 24.78
N THR A 70 11.44 8.50 25.84
CA THR A 70 11.98 8.47 27.20
C THR A 70 11.28 7.43 28.05
N VAL A 71 11.94 7.01 29.13
CA VAL A 71 11.40 6.00 30.05
C VAL A 71 10.37 6.60 31.02
N ASP A 72 10.45 7.89 31.33
CA ASP A 72 9.71 8.47 32.46
C ASP A 72 8.37 9.13 32.07
N GLU A 73 8.19 9.50 30.81
CA GLU A 73 7.02 10.23 30.34
C GLU A 73 6.62 9.79 28.93
N ILE A 74 5.30 9.75 28.70
CA ILE A 74 4.73 9.52 27.37
C ILE A 74 5.29 10.60 26.42
N PRO A 75 5.78 10.23 25.22
CA PRO A 75 6.40 11.19 24.32
C PRO A 75 5.38 12.18 23.76
N HIS A 76 5.80 13.44 23.67
CA HIS A 76 5.11 14.46 22.88
C HIS A 76 5.46 14.28 21.40
N MET A 77 4.46 14.31 20.52
CA MET A 77 4.65 14.16 19.08
C MET A 77 5.62 15.22 18.51
N GLU A 78 5.53 16.47 18.96
CA GLU A 78 6.44 17.55 18.57
C GLU A 78 7.88 17.30 19.06
N GLY A 79 8.03 16.64 20.21
CA GLY A 79 9.31 16.22 20.77
C GLY A 79 9.97 15.13 19.91
N MET A 80 9.21 14.09 19.56
CA MET A 80 9.66 13.03 18.65
C MET A 80 10.08 13.61 17.31
N ASN A 81 9.23 14.44 16.69
CA ASN A 81 9.49 15.05 15.39
C ASN A 81 10.70 16.00 15.37
N ARG A 82 11.07 16.58 16.51
CA ARG A 82 12.29 17.39 16.63
C ARG A 82 13.55 16.55 16.46
N ILE A 83 13.50 15.27 16.83
CA ILE A 83 14.64 14.35 16.81
C ILE A 83 14.60 13.50 15.54
N LEU A 84 13.44 12.94 15.18
CA LEU A 84 13.25 12.11 13.98
C LEU A 84 13.66 12.84 12.69
N LYS A 85 13.51 14.17 12.62
CA LYS A 85 13.94 14.96 11.47
C LYS A 85 15.44 14.78 11.15
N ASP A 86 16.28 14.54 12.16
CA ASP A 86 17.74 14.42 12.01
C ASP A 86 18.11 13.12 11.28
N ILE A 87 17.23 12.12 11.30
CA ILE A 87 17.34 10.88 10.53
C ILE A 87 16.40 10.85 9.31
N GLY A 88 15.75 11.97 8.99
CA GLY A 88 14.87 12.11 7.83
C GLY A 88 13.48 11.49 7.99
N TRP A 89 13.04 11.20 9.21
CA TRP A 89 11.73 10.66 9.52
C TRP A 89 10.85 11.65 10.26
N ALA A 90 9.56 11.35 10.31
CA ALA A 90 8.60 12.00 11.20
C ALA A 90 7.61 10.98 11.75
N ALA A 91 6.79 11.44 12.69
CA ALA A 91 5.66 10.71 13.23
C ALA A 91 4.43 11.61 13.23
N VAL A 92 3.27 11.00 13.04
CA VAL A 92 1.96 11.65 13.13
C VAL A 92 1.08 10.86 14.08
N ALA A 93 0.21 11.55 14.81
CA ALA A 93 -0.81 10.89 15.60
C ALA A 93 -2.01 10.57 14.72
N VAL A 94 -2.62 9.39 14.92
CA VAL A 94 -3.87 8.99 14.28
C VAL A 94 -4.88 8.55 15.32
N ASP A 95 -6.15 8.62 14.95
CA ASP A 95 -7.26 8.12 15.75
C ASP A 95 -7.59 6.69 15.30
N GLY A 96 -7.17 5.70 16.09
CA GLY A 96 -7.48 4.29 15.89
C GLY A 96 -6.99 3.68 14.58
N PHE A 97 -7.84 2.86 13.96
CA PHE A 97 -7.50 2.06 12.77
C PHE A 97 -7.61 2.87 11.49
N ILE A 98 -6.50 2.92 10.73
CA ILE A 98 -6.46 3.49 9.38
C ILE A 98 -6.42 2.38 8.32
N PRO A 99 -6.94 2.62 7.10
CA PRO A 99 -6.86 1.65 6.02
C PRO A 99 -5.42 1.17 5.75
N PRO A 100 -5.18 -0.12 5.47
CA PRO A 100 -3.83 -0.65 5.28
C PRO A 100 -3.02 0.06 4.19
N ASN A 101 -3.64 0.46 3.07
CA ASN A 101 -2.96 1.22 2.02
C ASN A 101 -2.45 2.57 2.53
N ALA A 102 -3.27 3.29 3.29
CA ALA A 102 -2.91 4.58 3.86
C ALA A 102 -1.76 4.43 4.88
N PHE A 103 -1.82 3.41 5.74
CA PHE A 103 -0.73 3.09 6.68
C PHE A 103 0.60 2.86 5.95
N MET A 104 0.60 2.05 4.89
CA MET A 104 1.80 1.79 4.08
C MET A 104 2.28 3.06 3.35
N GLU A 105 1.36 3.91 2.89
CA GLU A 105 1.69 5.17 2.22
C GLU A 105 2.38 6.16 3.16
N PHE A 106 1.99 6.26 4.43
CA PHE A 106 2.74 7.05 5.43
C PHE A 106 4.20 6.60 5.53
N GLN A 107 4.44 5.28 5.62
CA GLN A 107 5.79 4.72 5.69
C GLN A 107 6.59 5.01 4.41
N ALA A 108 5.96 4.96 3.23
CA ALA A 108 6.58 5.31 1.96
C ALA A 108 7.15 6.75 1.95
N HIS A 109 6.54 7.63 2.75
CA HIS A 109 6.91 9.03 2.94
C HIS A 109 7.77 9.29 4.19
N ASN A 110 8.37 8.25 4.79
CA ASN A 110 9.18 8.36 6.00
C ASN A 110 8.39 8.90 7.21
N VAL A 111 7.11 8.57 7.31
CA VAL A 111 6.24 8.98 8.41
C VAL A 111 5.72 7.75 9.15
N LEU A 112 5.95 7.73 10.46
CA LEU A 112 5.34 6.76 11.36
C LEU A 112 3.93 7.19 11.76
N VAL A 113 3.06 6.22 11.85
CA VAL A 113 1.70 6.37 12.34
C VAL A 113 1.69 5.93 13.80
N ILE A 114 1.33 6.82 14.72
CA ILE A 114 1.33 6.53 16.16
C ILE A 114 -0.08 6.69 16.70
N SER A 115 -0.62 5.60 17.26
CA SER A 115 -1.86 5.63 18.04
C SER A 115 -1.70 6.54 19.24
N SER A 116 -2.66 7.44 19.45
CA SER A 116 -2.63 8.33 20.62
C SER A 116 -3.16 7.70 21.90
N GLU A 117 -3.77 6.51 21.81
CA GLU A 117 -4.28 5.77 22.96
C GLU A 117 -3.17 5.07 23.75
N ILE A 118 -3.40 4.81 25.02
CA ILE A 118 -2.48 4.03 25.87
C ILE A 118 -3.26 2.95 26.60
N ARG A 119 -2.70 1.73 26.65
CA ARG A 119 -3.33 0.59 27.33
C ARG A 119 -3.65 0.90 28.80
N THR A 120 -4.70 0.25 29.30
CA THR A 120 -5.16 0.39 30.68
C THR A 120 -4.33 -0.44 31.66
N ILE A 121 -4.48 -0.16 32.96
CA ILE A 121 -3.79 -0.89 34.03
C ILE A 121 -4.11 -2.39 34.04
N ASP A 122 -5.31 -2.77 33.60
CA ASP A 122 -5.77 -4.16 33.56
C ASP A 122 -5.15 -4.94 32.38
N HIS A 123 -4.56 -4.24 31.42
CA HIS A 123 -3.96 -4.79 30.20
C HIS A 123 -2.45 -4.44 30.07
N ILE A 124 -1.74 -4.27 31.19
CA ILE A 124 -0.32 -3.89 31.20
C ILE A 124 0.56 -4.86 30.40
N GLY A 125 0.34 -6.17 30.58
CA GLY A 125 1.17 -7.21 29.97
C GLY A 125 1.01 -7.29 28.45
N TYR A 126 -0.22 -7.09 27.96
CA TYR A 126 -0.58 -7.19 26.55
C TYR A 126 -1.91 -6.46 26.30
N THR A 127 -1.99 -5.74 25.18
CA THR A 127 -3.23 -5.13 24.68
C THR A 127 -3.55 -5.67 23.28
N PRO A 128 -4.82 -6.01 22.99
CA PRO A 128 -5.24 -6.54 21.69
C PRO A 128 -5.36 -5.48 20.59
N ALA A 129 -5.23 -4.18 20.91
CA ALA A 129 -5.14 -3.12 19.91
C ALA A 129 -3.87 -2.29 20.06
N PRO A 130 -3.32 -1.73 18.97
CA PRO A 130 -2.10 -0.93 19.02
C PRO A 130 -2.28 0.36 19.83
N ASP A 131 -1.36 0.56 20.78
CA ASP A 131 -1.31 1.73 21.65
C ASP A 131 0.01 2.49 21.45
N ILE A 132 0.15 3.66 22.08
CA ILE A 132 1.33 4.51 21.96
C ILE A 132 2.62 3.81 22.41
N ILE A 133 2.55 2.83 23.34
CA ILE A 133 3.70 2.03 23.74
C ILE A 133 4.14 1.13 22.58
N HIS A 134 3.20 0.43 21.94
CA HIS A 134 3.47 -0.39 20.76
C HIS A 134 4.06 0.45 19.62
N GLU A 135 3.37 1.53 19.25
CA GLU A 135 3.75 2.34 18.10
C GLU A 135 5.03 3.14 18.33
N ALA A 136 5.13 3.87 19.44
CA ALA A 136 6.32 4.66 19.72
C ALA A 136 7.48 3.75 20.15
N ALA A 137 7.35 2.99 21.24
CA ALA A 137 8.48 2.26 21.82
C ALA A 137 8.77 0.90 21.17
N GLY A 138 7.86 0.36 20.37
CA GLY A 138 8.10 -0.84 19.56
C GLY A 138 8.73 -0.52 18.21
N HIS A 139 8.07 0.29 17.39
CA HIS A 139 8.49 0.54 15.99
C HIS A 139 9.62 1.57 15.86
N ALA A 140 9.48 2.73 16.51
CA ALA A 140 10.37 3.86 16.22
C ALA A 140 11.87 3.59 16.49
N PRO A 141 12.29 2.91 17.58
CA PRO A 141 13.71 2.81 17.92
C PRO A 141 14.57 2.16 16.84
N ILE A 142 14.05 1.13 16.15
CA ILE A 142 14.83 0.40 15.14
C ILE A 142 15.07 1.26 13.88
N ILE A 143 14.22 2.25 13.61
CA ILE A 143 14.34 3.17 12.46
C ILE A 143 15.59 4.04 12.54
N ALA A 144 16.18 4.21 13.72
CA ALA A 144 17.49 4.86 13.85
C ALA A 144 18.59 4.11 13.06
N ASN A 145 18.40 2.82 12.74
CA ASN A 145 19.25 2.09 11.82
C ASN A 145 18.89 2.43 10.36
N PRO A 146 19.83 2.98 9.56
CA PRO A 146 19.53 3.45 8.20
C PRO A 146 19.15 2.33 7.22
N GLU A 147 19.66 1.11 7.41
CA GLU A 147 19.28 -0.02 6.55
C GLU A 147 17.84 -0.46 6.81
N TYR A 148 17.44 -0.50 8.08
CA TYR A 148 16.06 -0.82 8.46
C TYR A 148 15.09 0.30 8.05
N ALA A 149 15.48 1.57 8.21
CA ALA A 149 14.70 2.70 7.74
C ALA A 149 14.43 2.63 6.23
N GLU A 150 15.46 2.36 5.43
CA GLU A 150 15.27 2.22 3.98
C GLU A 150 14.42 1.00 3.63
N TYR A 151 14.58 -0.12 4.35
CA TYR A 151 13.69 -1.27 4.23
C TYR A 151 12.22 -0.89 4.47
N LEU A 152 11.93 -0.21 5.59
CA LEU A 152 10.57 0.18 5.96
C LEU A 152 9.96 1.17 4.96
N ARG A 153 10.73 2.17 4.51
CA ARG A 153 10.30 3.11 3.46
C ARG A 153 9.96 2.36 2.17
N ARG A 154 10.82 1.43 1.76
CA ARG A 154 10.61 0.62 0.56
C ARG A 154 9.42 -0.33 0.71
N PHE A 155 9.22 -0.86 1.90
CA PHE A 155 8.07 -1.70 2.25
C PHE A 155 6.78 -0.92 2.08
N GLY A 156 6.70 0.29 2.64
CA GLY A 156 5.57 1.20 2.47
C GLY A 156 5.26 1.52 1.01
N GLU A 157 6.28 1.81 0.19
CA GLU A 157 6.12 2.11 -1.24
C GLU A 157 5.50 0.96 -2.06
N LEU A 158 5.87 -0.28 -1.71
CA LEU A 158 5.30 -1.47 -2.35
C LEU A 158 3.94 -1.82 -1.75
N GLY A 159 3.78 -1.67 -0.43
CA GLY A 159 2.55 -1.92 0.31
C GLY A 159 1.40 -1.04 -0.15
N SER A 160 1.65 0.26 -0.32
CA SER A 160 0.63 1.21 -0.80
C SER A 160 0.14 0.91 -2.23
N LYS A 161 0.96 0.21 -3.02
CA LYS A 161 0.68 -0.19 -4.41
C LYS A 161 0.16 -1.62 -4.56
N ALA A 162 0.14 -2.41 -3.48
CA ALA A 162 -0.29 -3.80 -3.53
C ALA A 162 -1.81 -3.88 -3.76
N ILE A 163 -2.22 -4.70 -4.74
CA ILE A 163 -3.63 -4.83 -5.09
C ILE A 163 -4.34 -5.73 -4.08
N SER A 164 -5.38 -5.20 -3.43
CA SER A 164 -6.24 -5.94 -2.49
C SER A 164 -7.36 -6.68 -3.22
N SER A 165 -7.90 -7.72 -2.60
CA SER A 165 -9.16 -8.36 -2.97
C SER A 165 -10.30 -7.89 -2.05
N PRO A 166 -11.57 -8.13 -2.44
CA PRO A 166 -12.71 -7.90 -1.55
C PRO A 166 -12.65 -8.68 -0.23
N ASP A 167 -11.98 -9.84 -0.22
CA ASP A 167 -11.80 -10.64 0.99
C ASP A 167 -10.94 -9.92 2.04
N ASP A 168 -9.99 -9.07 1.61
CA ASP A 168 -9.16 -8.28 2.53
C ASP A 168 -10.00 -7.29 3.33
N ASP A 169 -11.02 -6.70 2.73
CA ASP A 169 -11.91 -5.74 3.39
C ASP A 169 -12.78 -6.42 4.43
N LEU A 170 -13.27 -7.63 4.13
CA LEU A 170 -14.03 -8.44 5.08
C LEU A 170 -13.17 -8.81 6.30
N ILE A 171 -11.92 -9.22 6.07
CA ILE A 171 -10.98 -9.53 7.15
C ILE A 171 -10.70 -8.27 7.98
N TYR A 172 -10.42 -7.14 7.32
CA TYR A 172 -10.13 -5.88 8.00
C TYR A 172 -11.28 -5.44 8.89
N GLU A 173 -12.53 -5.43 8.39
CA GLU A 173 -13.69 -5.04 9.18
C GLU A 173 -13.96 -6.01 10.34
N ALA A 174 -13.77 -7.31 10.15
CA ALA A 174 -13.92 -8.30 11.22
C ALA A 174 -12.89 -8.08 12.34
N ILE A 175 -11.62 -7.86 11.98
CA ILE A 175 -10.55 -7.56 12.94
C ILE A 175 -10.83 -6.25 13.66
N ARG A 176 -11.20 -5.19 12.92
CA ARG A 176 -11.52 -3.88 13.49
C ARG A 176 -12.66 -3.97 14.51
N LYS A 177 -13.72 -4.72 14.20
CA LYS A 177 -14.83 -4.98 15.12
C LYS A 177 -14.37 -5.72 16.37
N LEU A 178 -13.54 -6.75 16.22
CA LEU A 178 -13.01 -7.52 17.36
C LEU A 178 -12.16 -6.63 18.28
N SER A 179 -11.27 -5.81 17.73
CA SER A 179 -10.43 -4.89 18.51
C SER A 179 -11.28 -3.90 19.31
N ILE A 180 -12.28 -3.26 18.69
CA ILE A 180 -13.19 -2.34 19.37
C ILE A 180 -13.91 -3.02 20.55
N LEU A 181 -14.39 -4.26 20.36
CA LEU A 181 -15.08 -5.01 21.41
C LEU A 181 -14.14 -5.42 22.55
N LYS A 182 -12.88 -5.76 22.27
CA LYS A 182 -11.91 -6.10 23.31
C LYS A 182 -11.48 -4.89 24.15
N GLU A 183 -11.50 -3.70 23.57
CA GLU A 183 -11.14 -2.46 24.27
C GLU A 183 -12.30 -1.82 25.03
N ASN A 184 -13.54 -2.09 24.63
CA ASN A 184 -14.71 -1.55 25.31
C ASN A 184 -14.95 -2.26 26.66
N PRO A 185 -14.82 -1.57 27.82
CA PRO A 185 -15.02 -2.19 29.12
C PRO A 185 -16.45 -2.69 29.36
N ASN A 186 -17.42 -2.26 28.54
CA ASN A 186 -18.81 -2.67 28.62
C ASN A 186 -19.15 -3.86 27.73
N SER A 187 -18.22 -4.33 26.90
CA SER A 187 -18.44 -5.48 26.03
C SER A 187 -18.47 -6.78 26.84
N THR A 188 -19.41 -7.65 26.48
CA THR A 188 -19.58 -8.95 27.11
C THR A 188 -18.65 -9.99 26.48
N GLN A 189 -18.28 -11.02 27.25
CA GLN A 189 -17.47 -12.13 26.72
C GLN A 189 -18.14 -12.81 25.51
N GLN A 190 -19.47 -12.90 25.51
CA GLN A 190 -20.22 -13.49 24.41
C GLN A 190 -20.06 -12.68 23.11
N GLU A 191 -20.02 -11.35 23.18
CA GLU A 191 -19.78 -10.49 22.00
C GLU A 191 -18.35 -10.66 21.47
N ILE A 192 -17.37 -10.75 22.37
CA ILE A 192 -15.96 -10.98 22.00
C ILE A 192 -15.79 -12.36 21.35
N ASP A 193 -16.39 -13.40 21.93
CA ASP A 193 -16.32 -14.77 21.39
C ASP A 193 -16.98 -14.86 20.02
N GLN A 194 -18.11 -14.15 19.82
CA GLN A 194 -18.79 -14.10 18.54
C GLN A 194 -17.95 -13.37 17.48
N ALA A 195 -17.38 -12.22 17.80
CA ALA A 195 -16.50 -11.50 16.87
C ALA A 195 -15.21 -12.27 16.57
N THR A 196 -14.68 -13.03 17.54
CA THR A 196 -13.52 -13.91 17.32
C THR A 196 -13.84 -15.00 16.29
N LYS A 197 -14.99 -15.67 16.44
CA LYS A 197 -15.45 -16.66 15.45
C LYS A 197 -15.69 -16.05 14.07
N GLU A 198 -16.23 -14.84 14.00
CA GLU A 198 -16.40 -14.13 12.73
C GLU A 198 -15.04 -13.91 12.02
N VAL A 199 -13.99 -13.52 12.75
CA VAL A 199 -12.63 -13.39 12.20
C VAL A 199 -12.13 -14.74 11.68
N GLU A 200 -12.24 -15.80 12.47
CA GLU A 200 -11.81 -17.16 12.08
C GLU A 200 -12.55 -17.64 10.83
N GLU A 201 -13.87 -17.46 10.76
CA GLU A 201 -14.69 -17.86 9.62
C GLU A 201 -14.30 -17.12 8.35
N VAL A 202 -14.13 -15.79 8.42
CA VAL A 202 -13.74 -14.97 7.26
C VAL A 202 -12.34 -15.37 6.78
N GLN A 203 -11.38 -15.56 7.68
CA GLN A 203 -10.02 -15.98 7.32
C GLN A 203 -10.00 -17.37 6.66
N ASN A 204 -10.79 -18.33 7.16
CA ASN A 204 -10.86 -19.68 6.62
C ASN A 204 -11.54 -19.75 5.24
N ASN A 205 -12.35 -18.75 4.89
CA ASN A 205 -13.05 -18.70 3.60
C ASN A 205 -12.16 -18.16 2.46
N VAL A 206 -10.99 -17.60 2.77
CA VAL A 206 -10.08 -17.07 1.74
C VAL A 206 -9.39 -18.21 0.99
N GLN A 207 -9.69 -18.33 -0.30
CA GLN A 207 -9.13 -19.38 -1.16
C GLN A 207 -7.71 -19.04 -1.65
N GLU A 208 -7.47 -17.77 -1.96
CA GLU A 208 -6.19 -17.28 -2.49
C GLU A 208 -5.88 -15.91 -1.89
N LEU A 209 -4.65 -15.76 -1.39
CA LEU A 209 -4.16 -14.50 -0.84
C LEU A 209 -3.94 -13.46 -1.95
N SER A 210 -4.48 -12.26 -1.76
CA SER A 210 -4.19 -11.09 -2.60
C SER A 210 -2.73 -10.64 -2.43
N GLU A 211 -2.28 -9.69 -3.26
CA GLU A 211 -0.96 -9.09 -3.06
C GLU A 211 -0.88 -8.33 -1.74
N MET A 212 -1.98 -7.66 -1.36
CA MET A 212 -2.09 -7.00 -0.07
C MET A 212 -1.98 -7.99 1.11
N ALA A 213 -2.68 -9.12 1.05
CA ALA A 213 -2.60 -10.13 2.10
C ALA A 213 -1.18 -10.69 2.25
N LYS A 214 -0.50 -10.94 1.12
CA LYS A 214 0.88 -11.44 1.09
C LYS A 214 1.89 -10.43 1.64
N ILE A 215 1.77 -9.15 1.27
CA ILE A 215 2.64 -8.11 1.81
C ILE A 215 2.35 -7.88 3.30
N ARG A 216 1.09 -7.97 3.75
CA ARG A 216 0.73 -7.95 5.17
C ARG A 216 1.39 -9.09 5.95
N ASN A 217 1.42 -10.31 5.39
CA ASN A 217 2.13 -11.44 6.01
C ASN A 217 3.63 -11.15 6.15
N LEU A 218 4.27 -10.61 5.11
CA LEU A 218 5.68 -10.20 5.21
C LEU A 218 5.89 -9.15 6.31
N HIS A 219 5.01 -8.16 6.42
CA HIS A 219 5.08 -7.12 7.46
C HIS A 219 4.99 -7.75 8.86
N TRP A 220 4.01 -8.63 9.06
CA TRP A 220 3.80 -9.31 10.34
C TRP A 220 5.02 -10.13 10.75
N TRP A 221 5.56 -10.95 9.85
CA TRP A 221 6.71 -11.82 10.15
C TRP A 221 8.05 -11.09 10.23
N THR A 222 8.07 -9.77 10.02
CA THR A 222 9.27 -8.95 10.08
C THR A 222 9.11 -7.77 11.03
N VAL A 223 8.43 -6.71 10.59
CA VAL A 223 8.24 -5.47 11.32
C VAL A 223 7.56 -5.71 12.67
N GLU A 224 6.58 -6.62 12.75
CA GLU A 224 5.88 -6.90 14.02
C GLU A 224 6.55 -7.97 14.88
N TYR A 225 6.87 -9.13 14.28
CA TYR A 225 7.29 -10.34 14.98
C TYR A 225 8.63 -10.91 14.47
N GLY A 226 9.49 -10.05 13.91
CA GLY A 226 10.78 -10.45 13.37
C GLY A 226 11.89 -10.64 14.41
N LEU A 227 12.74 -11.62 14.13
CA LEU A 227 13.99 -11.89 14.83
C LEU A 227 15.20 -11.71 13.88
N ILE A 228 16.37 -11.40 14.43
CA ILE A 228 17.59 -11.12 13.65
C ILE A 228 18.84 -11.84 14.22
N GLY A 229 19.75 -12.29 13.36
CA GLY A 229 20.99 -12.97 13.74
C GLY A 229 20.98 -14.46 13.38
N SER A 230 21.51 -15.32 14.25
CA SER A 230 21.53 -16.78 14.02
C SER A 230 20.23 -17.44 14.51
N LEU A 231 19.90 -18.62 13.98
CA LEU A 231 18.71 -19.37 14.39
C LEU A 231 18.79 -19.85 15.85
N GLU A 232 20.00 -20.12 16.33
CA GLU A 232 20.27 -20.63 17.68
C GLU A 232 20.26 -19.53 18.73
N ASN A 233 20.69 -18.32 18.38
CA ASN A 233 20.74 -17.19 19.30
C ASN A 233 20.29 -15.88 18.62
N PRO A 234 19.01 -15.79 18.23
CA PRO A 234 18.48 -14.60 17.60
C PRO A 234 18.30 -13.45 18.61
N LYS A 235 18.25 -12.23 18.07
CA LYS A 235 17.87 -11.00 18.75
C LYS A 235 16.50 -10.53 18.28
N ILE A 236 15.84 -9.73 19.11
CA ILE A 236 14.50 -9.20 18.83
C ILE A 236 14.62 -7.85 18.10
N TYR A 237 13.86 -7.67 17.01
CA TYR A 237 13.66 -6.35 16.40
C TYR A 237 12.19 -6.03 16.05
N GLY A 238 11.31 -7.03 16.02
CA GLY A 238 9.89 -6.82 15.74
C GLY A 238 9.17 -6.03 16.85
N ALA A 239 8.37 -5.04 16.47
CA ALA A 239 7.74 -4.09 17.36
C ALA A 239 6.73 -4.71 18.34
N GLY A 240 5.96 -5.71 17.90
CA GLY A 240 5.06 -6.48 18.77
C GLY A 240 5.81 -7.15 19.91
N LEU A 241 6.97 -7.73 19.61
CA LEU A 241 7.85 -8.32 20.63
C LEU A 241 8.49 -7.24 21.51
N LEU A 242 8.97 -6.13 20.94
CA LEU A 242 9.63 -5.04 21.67
C LEU A 242 8.69 -4.25 22.62
N SER A 243 7.38 -4.39 22.44
CA SER A 243 6.36 -3.70 23.24
C SER A 243 5.62 -4.60 24.24
N SER A 244 5.94 -5.90 24.26
CA SER A 244 5.31 -6.93 25.09
C SER A 244 6.36 -7.77 25.81
N ILE A 245 6.45 -7.65 27.14
CA ILE A 245 7.50 -8.35 27.94
C ILE A 245 7.27 -9.86 27.96
N GLU A 246 6.01 -10.27 28.00
CA GLU A 246 5.63 -11.68 28.04
C GLU A 246 6.01 -12.35 26.72
N GLU A 247 5.56 -11.79 25.59
CA GLU A 247 5.92 -12.32 24.27
C GLU A 247 7.43 -12.22 23.99
N SER A 248 8.09 -11.14 24.42
CA SER A 248 9.55 -10.98 24.35
C SER A 248 10.33 -12.12 25.02
N LYS A 249 9.82 -12.66 26.13
CA LYS A 249 10.47 -13.79 26.83
C LYS A 249 10.16 -15.11 26.13
N ASP A 250 8.90 -15.31 25.80
CA ASP A 250 8.42 -16.57 25.24
C ASP A 250 8.94 -16.79 23.82
N CYS A 251 9.12 -15.72 23.03
CA CYS A 251 9.59 -15.79 21.65
C CYS A 251 11.00 -16.39 21.53
N LEU A 252 11.84 -16.26 22.55
CA LEU A 252 13.20 -16.81 22.59
C LEU A 252 13.28 -18.21 23.22
N SER A 253 12.19 -18.73 23.78
CA SER A 253 12.12 -20.09 24.33
C SER A 253 12.18 -21.17 23.25
N ASP A 254 12.55 -22.40 23.60
CA ASP A 254 12.59 -23.52 22.63
C ASP A 254 11.20 -23.95 22.14
N VAL A 255 10.12 -23.46 22.76
CA VAL A 255 8.73 -23.79 22.38
C VAL A 255 8.35 -23.13 21.05
N VAL A 256 8.80 -21.89 20.82
CA VAL A 256 8.52 -21.16 19.59
C VAL A 256 9.53 -21.57 18.52
N GLN A 257 9.07 -22.08 17.38
CA GLN A 257 9.98 -22.54 16.32
C GLN A 257 10.65 -21.36 15.61
N LYS A 258 11.98 -21.40 15.44
CA LYS A 258 12.75 -20.38 14.68
C LYS A 258 12.94 -20.88 13.25
N ARG A 259 12.53 -20.08 12.26
CA ARG A 259 12.64 -20.39 10.84
C ARG A 259 13.51 -19.35 10.12
N PRO A 260 14.30 -19.72 9.11
CA PRO A 260 15.00 -18.71 8.31
C PRO A 260 14.00 -17.85 7.55
N TYR A 261 14.21 -16.54 7.53
CA TYR A 261 13.36 -15.61 6.78
C TYR A 261 13.59 -15.73 5.28
N THR A 262 12.52 -16.03 4.54
CA THR A 262 12.51 -16.21 3.10
C THR A 262 11.20 -15.70 2.51
N ILE A 263 11.10 -15.65 1.18
CA ILE A 263 9.90 -15.15 0.48
C ILE A 263 8.64 -15.96 0.79
N GLU A 264 8.78 -17.23 1.18
CA GLU A 264 7.68 -18.12 1.56
C GLU A 264 6.89 -17.58 2.76
N ALA A 265 7.46 -16.69 3.59
CA ALA A 265 6.73 -16.01 4.66
C ALA A 265 5.52 -15.21 4.15
N ALA A 266 5.52 -14.79 2.87
CA ALA A 266 4.38 -14.12 2.25
C ALA A 266 3.13 -15.01 2.18
N GLU A 267 3.31 -16.33 2.13
CA GLU A 267 2.23 -17.32 1.99
C GLU A 267 1.76 -17.88 3.34
N VAL A 268 2.35 -17.42 4.45
CA VAL A 268 2.02 -17.91 5.80
C VAL A 268 1.14 -16.91 6.51
N SER A 269 -0.14 -17.26 6.69
CA SER A 269 -1.08 -16.49 7.51
C SER A 269 -0.76 -16.57 9.01
N PHE A 270 -1.27 -15.61 9.76
CA PHE A 270 -1.07 -15.49 11.21
C PHE A 270 -2.39 -15.26 11.95
N ASP A 271 -2.39 -15.59 13.24
CA ASP A 271 -3.47 -15.30 14.18
C ASP A 271 -3.02 -14.16 15.10
N ILE A 272 -3.76 -13.05 15.05
CA ILE A 272 -3.49 -11.85 15.86
C ILE A 272 -3.92 -12.02 17.33
N THR A 273 -4.71 -13.05 17.63
CA THR A 273 -5.35 -13.24 18.94
C THR A 273 -4.61 -14.21 19.85
N ALA A 274 -3.57 -14.88 19.32
CA ALA A 274 -2.83 -15.92 20.01
C ALA A 274 -1.31 -15.69 19.92
N ALA A 275 -0.57 -16.35 20.81
CA ALA A 275 0.88 -16.37 20.75
C ALA A 275 1.36 -17.05 19.46
N GLN A 276 2.40 -16.48 18.84
CA GLN A 276 2.88 -16.94 17.54
C GLN A 276 3.60 -18.31 17.66
N PRO A 277 3.16 -19.35 16.93
CA PRO A 277 3.70 -20.70 17.09
C PRO A 277 5.12 -20.85 16.50
N HIS A 278 5.50 -19.94 15.62
CA HIS A 278 6.82 -19.86 15.01
C HIS A 278 7.14 -18.41 14.67
N LEU A 279 8.42 -18.11 14.52
CA LEU A 279 8.93 -16.80 14.14
C LEU A 279 10.04 -16.94 13.09
N TYR A 280 10.25 -15.87 12.32
CA TYR A 280 11.26 -15.81 11.28
C TYR A 280 12.49 -15.04 11.74
N VAL A 281 13.67 -15.59 11.42
CA VAL A 281 14.98 -15.01 11.72
C VAL A 281 15.65 -14.56 10.42
N THR A 282 15.90 -13.27 10.30
CA THR A 282 16.74 -12.69 9.23
C THR A 282 18.21 -12.64 9.68
N PRO A 283 19.20 -12.91 8.82
CA PRO A 283 20.61 -12.78 9.23
C PRO A 283 21.00 -11.32 9.54
N ASP A 284 20.49 -10.37 8.75
CA ASP A 284 20.72 -8.94 8.86
C ASP A 284 19.55 -8.16 8.23
N PHE A 285 19.58 -6.82 8.31
CA PHE A 285 18.55 -5.96 7.71
C PHE A 285 18.65 -5.89 6.17
N ALA A 286 19.85 -6.02 5.59
CA ALA A 286 20.01 -6.09 4.14
C ALA A 286 19.25 -7.28 3.52
N HIS A 287 19.18 -8.41 4.22
CA HIS A 287 18.41 -9.58 3.78
C HIS A 287 16.90 -9.34 3.80
N LEU A 288 16.38 -8.47 4.68
CA LEU A 288 14.97 -8.07 4.65
C LEU A 288 14.64 -7.39 3.32
N SER A 289 15.46 -6.41 2.93
CA SER A 289 15.36 -5.72 1.63
C SER A 289 15.50 -6.68 0.45
N TYR A 290 16.42 -7.63 0.52
CA TYR A 290 16.58 -8.66 -0.51
C TYR A 290 15.32 -9.51 -0.71
N VAL A 291 14.70 -9.97 0.37
CA VAL A 291 13.46 -10.77 0.30
C VAL A 291 12.28 -9.93 -0.20
N LEU A 292 12.15 -8.69 0.29
CA LEU A 292 11.13 -7.76 -0.19
C LEU A 292 11.27 -7.48 -1.69
N GLU A 293 12.48 -7.25 -2.19
CA GLU A 293 12.74 -7.02 -3.62
C GLU A 293 12.47 -8.26 -4.47
N LYS A 294 12.76 -9.47 -3.95
CA LYS A 294 12.33 -10.72 -4.59
C LYS A 294 10.82 -10.84 -4.67
N PHE A 295 10.09 -10.43 -3.62
CA PHE A 295 8.64 -10.42 -3.62
C PHE A 295 8.09 -9.38 -4.60
N ALA A 296 8.65 -8.17 -4.59
CA ALA A 296 8.29 -7.09 -5.50
C ALA A 296 8.43 -7.46 -6.99
N ASN A 297 9.44 -8.27 -7.35
CA ASN A 297 9.60 -8.80 -8.71
C ASN A 297 8.48 -9.75 -9.16
N LYS A 298 7.62 -10.21 -8.25
CA LYS A 298 6.42 -11.01 -8.55
C LYS A 298 5.13 -10.18 -8.48
N MET A 299 5.19 -8.95 -7.97
CA MET A 299 4.01 -8.09 -7.83
C MET A 299 3.58 -7.50 -9.18
N ALA A 300 2.30 -7.18 -9.30
CA ALA A 300 1.69 -6.56 -10.47
C ALA A 300 2.38 -5.24 -10.85
N VAL A 301 2.86 -4.49 -9.85
CA VAL A 301 3.56 -3.22 -10.03
C VAL A 301 4.85 -3.34 -10.86
N ARG A 302 5.44 -4.54 -10.95
CA ARG A 302 6.63 -4.81 -11.79
C ARG A 302 6.39 -5.77 -12.95
N THR A 303 5.38 -6.62 -12.85
CA THR A 303 5.14 -7.69 -13.82
C THR A 303 4.14 -7.29 -14.91
N GLY A 304 3.15 -6.45 -14.59
CA GLY A 304 2.11 -6.06 -15.55
C GLY A 304 1.40 -7.28 -16.17
N GLY A 305 1.04 -7.18 -17.44
CA GLY A 305 0.38 -8.27 -18.18
C GLY A 305 -1.06 -8.56 -17.73
N LEU A 306 -1.60 -9.70 -18.19
CA LEU A 306 -3.01 -10.06 -18.03
C LEU A 306 -3.40 -10.26 -16.56
N SER A 307 -2.62 -11.08 -15.84
CA SER A 307 -2.91 -11.41 -14.43
C SER A 307 -2.94 -10.18 -13.52
N SER A 308 -2.15 -9.15 -13.84
CA SER A 308 -2.15 -7.89 -13.10
C SER A 308 -3.44 -7.08 -13.32
N ILE A 309 -3.98 -7.09 -14.54
CA ILE A 309 -5.27 -6.43 -14.80
C ILE A 309 -6.42 -7.25 -14.22
N GLU A 310 -6.37 -8.57 -14.27
CA GLU A 310 -7.36 -9.44 -13.63
C GLU A 310 -7.44 -9.18 -12.12
N LYS A 311 -6.29 -8.96 -11.46
CA LYS A 311 -6.24 -8.51 -10.05
C LYS A 311 -6.96 -7.16 -9.86
N LEU A 312 -6.71 -6.17 -10.72
CA LEU A 312 -7.41 -4.88 -10.65
C LEU A 312 -8.93 -5.02 -10.85
N VAL A 313 -9.37 -5.85 -11.81
CA VAL A 313 -10.79 -6.13 -12.05
C VAL A 313 -11.42 -6.82 -10.84
N LYS A 314 -10.74 -7.81 -10.24
CA LYS A 314 -11.20 -8.50 -9.04
C LYS A 314 -11.24 -7.58 -7.82
N SER A 315 -10.33 -6.61 -7.74
CA SER A 315 -10.20 -5.68 -6.61
C SER A 315 -11.43 -4.79 -6.43
N THR A 316 -12.11 -4.44 -7.53
CA THR A 316 -13.24 -3.48 -7.58
C THR A 316 -12.95 -2.08 -7.04
N LYS A 317 -11.69 -1.80 -6.70
CA LYS A 317 -11.20 -0.51 -6.19
C LYS A 317 -10.47 0.29 -7.27
N MET A 318 -10.15 1.53 -6.91
CA MET A 318 -9.28 2.39 -7.70
C MET A 318 -7.92 1.72 -7.90
N GLY A 319 -7.49 1.63 -9.15
CA GLY A 319 -6.16 1.19 -9.50
C GLY A 319 -5.64 1.86 -10.75
N THR A 320 -4.41 1.54 -11.10
CA THR A 320 -3.72 2.09 -12.27
C THR A 320 -3.08 0.99 -13.08
N ALA A 321 -3.24 1.06 -14.40
CA ALA A 321 -2.46 0.26 -15.35
C ALA A 321 -1.51 1.18 -16.15
N GLU A 322 -0.24 0.81 -16.24
CA GLU A 322 0.75 1.50 -17.08
C GLU A 322 1.03 0.67 -18.33
N LEU A 323 0.96 1.31 -19.50
CA LEU A 323 1.31 0.71 -20.77
C LEU A 323 2.79 0.95 -21.12
N SER A 324 3.33 0.22 -22.09
CA SER A 324 4.73 0.31 -22.55
C SER A 324 5.19 1.68 -23.06
N THR A 325 4.26 2.61 -23.30
CA THR A 325 4.55 4.02 -23.62
C THR A 325 4.71 4.91 -22.37
N GLY A 326 4.51 4.37 -21.17
CA GLY A 326 4.47 5.11 -19.92
C GLY A 326 3.19 5.92 -19.71
N ILE A 327 2.15 5.71 -20.54
CA ILE A 327 0.81 6.22 -20.24
C ILE A 327 0.18 5.35 -19.15
N GLN A 328 -0.43 6.01 -18.19
CA GLN A 328 -1.05 5.42 -17.01
C GLN A 328 -2.55 5.69 -17.07
N ILE A 329 -3.36 4.67 -16.86
CA ILE A 329 -4.82 4.73 -16.85
C ILE A 329 -5.26 4.43 -15.43
N SER A 330 -5.81 5.43 -14.73
CA SER A 330 -6.28 5.30 -13.34
C SER A 330 -7.80 5.32 -13.28
N GLY A 331 -8.41 4.29 -12.71
CA GLY A 331 -9.86 4.16 -12.59
C GLY A 331 -10.26 2.84 -11.91
N VAL A 332 -11.55 2.57 -11.83
CA VAL A 332 -12.06 1.26 -11.37
C VAL A 332 -12.14 0.33 -12.57
N PHE A 333 -11.25 -0.67 -12.63
CA PHE A 333 -11.21 -1.63 -13.73
C PHE A 333 -12.36 -2.61 -13.61
N THR A 334 -13.10 -2.81 -14.70
CA THR A 334 -14.27 -3.71 -14.73
C THR A 334 -14.15 -4.81 -15.76
N ARG A 335 -13.27 -4.65 -16.75
CA ARG A 335 -13.08 -5.64 -17.79
C ARG A 335 -11.69 -5.61 -18.39
N VAL A 336 -11.22 -6.82 -18.72
CA VAL A 336 -10.10 -7.06 -19.61
C VAL A 336 -10.53 -8.06 -20.67
N ILE A 337 -10.15 -7.80 -21.93
CA ILE A 337 -10.27 -8.79 -23.01
C ILE A 337 -8.87 -9.33 -23.25
N ALA A 338 -8.75 -10.65 -23.35
CA ALA A 338 -7.48 -11.33 -23.51
C ALA A 338 -7.41 -12.12 -24.81
N PHE A 339 -6.21 -12.22 -25.36
CA PHE A 339 -5.89 -13.10 -26.48
C PHE A 339 -4.49 -13.69 -26.25
N GLU A 340 -4.36 -15.01 -26.38
CA GLU A 340 -3.10 -15.74 -26.18
C GLU A 340 -2.36 -15.40 -24.86
N GLY A 341 -3.10 -15.15 -23.79
CA GLY A 341 -2.54 -14.84 -22.46
C GLY A 341 -2.07 -13.39 -22.29
N ALA A 342 -2.34 -12.51 -23.25
CA ALA A 342 -2.05 -11.07 -23.17
C ALA A 342 -3.34 -10.25 -23.14
N PRO A 343 -3.36 -9.11 -22.42
CA PRO A 343 -4.48 -8.18 -22.49
C PRO A 343 -4.49 -7.45 -23.83
N ILE A 344 -5.63 -7.46 -24.52
CA ILE A 344 -5.84 -6.76 -25.79
C ILE A 344 -6.82 -5.59 -25.69
N TYR A 345 -7.57 -5.49 -24.60
CA TYR A 345 -8.42 -4.36 -24.28
C TYR A 345 -8.58 -4.22 -22.78
N LEU A 346 -8.53 -2.99 -22.27
CA LEU A 346 -8.76 -2.64 -20.87
C LEU A 346 -9.99 -1.75 -20.78
N GLN A 347 -10.79 -1.91 -19.73
CA GLN A 347 -11.94 -1.06 -19.47
C GLN A 347 -12.06 -0.70 -18.00
N THR A 348 -12.32 0.58 -17.77
CA THR A 348 -12.68 1.16 -16.47
C THR A 348 -14.10 1.71 -16.52
N THR A 349 -14.71 1.90 -15.36
CA THR A 349 -16.01 2.57 -15.21
C THR A 349 -15.92 3.74 -14.23
N GLY A 350 -16.80 4.73 -14.42
CA GLY A 350 -16.82 5.94 -13.63
C GLY A 350 -15.60 6.82 -13.89
N ALA A 351 -15.35 7.76 -12.98
CA ALA A 351 -14.28 8.74 -13.14
C ALA A 351 -12.93 8.05 -13.41
N THR A 352 -12.29 8.44 -14.52
CA THR A 352 -11.00 7.93 -14.97
C THR A 352 -10.07 9.08 -15.32
N ALA A 353 -8.79 8.94 -15.01
CA ALA A 353 -7.76 9.91 -15.38
C ALA A 353 -6.62 9.22 -16.11
N LEU A 354 -6.05 9.91 -17.09
CA LEU A 354 -4.84 9.49 -17.79
C LEU A 354 -3.66 10.31 -17.28
N ALA A 355 -2.55 9.65 -17.00
CA ALA A 355 -1.34 10.27 -16.50
C ALA A 355 -0.11 9.77 -17.28
N SER A 356 1.01 10.45 -17.09
CA SER A 356 2.32 9.92 -17.43
C SER A 356 3.32 10.36 -16.38
N GLN A 357 4.17 9.44 -15.92
CA GLN A 357 5.14 9.68 -14.85
C GLN A 357 4.49 10.23 -13.57
N GLY A 358 3.30 9.73 -13.23
CA GLY A 358 2.55 10.12 -12.03
C GLY A 358 1.99 11.54 -12.09
N ARG A 359 1.79 12.08 -13.29
CA ARG A 359 1.18 13.41 -13.51
C ARG A 359 0.07 13.32 -14.52
N GLU A 360 -1.09 13.86 -14.18
CA GLU A 360 -2.24 13.93 -15.07
C GLU A 360 -1.88 14.56 -16.43
N LEU A 361 -2.29 13.92 -17.52
CA LEU A 361 -2.18 14.47 -18.86
C LEU A 361 -3.19 15.62 -19.00
N ILE A 362 -2.70 16.80 -19.37
CA ILE A 362 -3.53 18.01 -19.54
C ILE A 362 -4.77 17.70 -20.37
N GLY A 363 -5.96 17.87 -19.79
CA GLY A 363 -7.24 17.64 -20.45
C GLY A 363 -7.69 16.18 -20.51
N HIS A 364 -7.08 15.26 -19.77
CA HIS A 364 -7.53 13.87 -19.62
C HIS A 364 -7.68 13.44 -18.15
N GLY A 365 -8.03 14.38 -17.27
CA GLY A 365 -8.47 14.07 -15.92
C GLY A 365 -9.89 13.53 -15.86
N THR A 366 -10.39 13.34 -14.64
CA THR A 366 -11.71 12.76 -14.34
C THR A 366 -12.89 13.51 -14.95
N HIS A 367 -12.75 14.81 -15.22
CA HIS A 367 -13.76 15.60 -15.92
C HIS A 367 -13.89 15.25 -17.41
N GLN A 368 -12.81 14.77 -18.03
CA GLN A 368 -12.82 14.37 -19.44
C GLN A 368 -13.38 12.96 -19.62
N HIS A 369 -13.12 12.07 -18.65
CA HIS A 369 -13.56 10.68 -18.67
C HIS A 369 -14.43 10.36 -17.43
N PRO A 370 -15.64 10.93 -17.31
CA PRO A 370 -16.47 10.78 -16.11
C PRO A 370 -17.14 9.40 -15.99
N ASP A 371 -17.35 8.70 -17.11
CA ASP A 371 -18.12 7.45 -17.17
C ASP A 371 -17.25 6.20 -17.34
N GLY A 372 -15.95 6.39 -17.57
CA GLY A 372 -14.98 5.32 -17.75
C GLY A 372 -14.04 5.59 -18.91
N PHE A 373 -13.11 4.68 -19.11
CA PHE A 373 -12.16 4.70 -20.22
C PHE A 373 -11.94 3.27 -20.72
N GLY A 374 -11.91 3.11 -22.04
CA GLY A 374 -11.68 1.82 -22.68
C GLY A 374 -10.67 1.96 -23.80
N SER A 375 -9.64 1.12 -23.82
CA SER A 375 -8.58 1.21 -24.84
C SER A 375 -8.05 -0.16 -25.24
N PRO A 376 -7.77 -0.39 -26.55
CA PRO A 376 -6.99 -1.53 -26.98
C PRO A 376 -5.56 -1.44 -26.43
N VAL A 377 -4.95 -2.61 -26.32
CA VAL A 377 -3.54 -2.81 -25.97
C VAL A 377 -2.97 -3.82 -26.96
N GLY A 378 -1.75 -3.61 -27.44
CA GLY A 378 -1.12 -4.55 -28.37
C GLY A 378 -0.68 -3.93 -29.69
N LYS A 379 -0.38 -4.82 -30.63
CA LYS A 379 0.04 -4.46 -31.99
C LYS A 379 -1.15 -4.50 -32.94
N LEU A 380 -0.97 -3.83 -34.08
CA LEU A 380 -1.88 -3.97 -35.22
C LEU A 380 -1.61 -5.28 -35.95
N GLU A 381 -2.63 -5.85 -36.57
CA GLU A 381 -2.50 -7.01 -37.44
C GLU A 381 -1.62 -6.69 -38.66
N GLY A 382 -0.78 -7.65 -39.05
CA GLY A 382 0.03 -7.52 -40.27
C GLY A 382 1.20 -6.52 -40.17
N THR A 383 1.58 -6.08 -38.97
CA THR A 383 2.79 -5.27 -38.73
C THR A 383 3.68 -5.86 -37.64
N ASN A 384 4.99 -5.70 -37.81
CA ASN A 384 5.96 -6.07 -36.79
C ASN A 384 6.17 -4.97 -35.74
N LEU A 385 5.83 -3.71 -36.08
CA LEU A 385 6.03 -2.53 -35.26
C LEU A 385 4.77 -2.22 -34.43
N ALA A 386 4.95 -1.93 -33.15
CA ALA A 386 3.91 -1.31 -32.35
C ALA A 386 3.75 0.16 -32.76
N ILE A 387 2.57 0.75 -32.55
CA ILE A 387 2.30 2.15 -32.91
C ILE A 387 3.33 3.10 -32.25
N GLU A 388 3.73 2.81 -31.02
CA GLU A 388 4.74 3.61 -30.29
C GLU A 388 6.15 3.59 -30.90
N ASP A 389 6.46 2.63 -31.76
CA ASP A 389 7.74 2.45 -32.43
C ASP A 389 7.69 2.86 -33.92
N MET A 390 6.54 3.32 -34.41
CA MET A 390 6.36 3.74 -35.81
C MET A 390 6.98 5.11 -36.07
N SER A 391 7.79 5.21 -37.13
CA SER A 391 8.28 6.49 -37.64
C SER A 391 7.14 7.28 -38.31
N PRO A 392 7.30 8.59 -38.58
CA PRO A 392 6.31 9.37 -39.33
C PRO A 392 5.93 8.75 -40.69
N ARG A 393 6.87 8.08 -41.37
CA ARG A 393 6.60 7.38 -42.64
C ARG A 393 5.77 6.12 -42.44
N ASP A 394 6.03 5.39 -41.35
CA ASP A 394 5.24 4.20 -41.01
C ASP A 394 3.81 4.61 -40.66
N LEU A 395 3.64 5.63 -39.82
CA LEU A 395 2.32 6.18 -39.47
C LEU A 395 1.53 6.59 -40.72
N GLU A 396 2.18 7.26 -41.67
CA GLU A 396 1.55 7.63 -42.94
C GLU A 396 1.14 6.42 -43.78
N ALA A 397 1.99 5.38 -43.83
CA ALA A 397 1.71 4.13 -44.55
C ALA A 397 0.51 3.37 -43.94
N TYR A 398 0.34 3.42 -42.62
CA TYR A 398 -0.82 2.85 -41.91
C TYR A 398 -2.02 3.80 -41.82
N GLY A 399 -1.95 4.99 -42.45
CA GLY A 399 -3.05 5.96 -42.45
C GLY A 399 -3.29 6.65 -41.10
N ILE A 400 -2.36 6.50 -40.14
CA ILE A 400 -2.40 7.13 -38.82
C ILE A 400 -1.92 8.59 -38.95
N VAL A 401 -2.77 9.42 -39.55
CA VAL A 401 -2.49 10.83 -39.84
C VAL A 401 -3.70 11.68 -39.46
N GLU A 402 -3.45 12.84 -38.86
CA GLU A 402 -4.51 13.80 -38.49
C GLU A 402 -5.43 14.12 -39.68
N GLY A 403 -6.74 14.14 -39.41
CA GLY A 403 -7.79 14.42 -40.38
C GLY A 403 -8.21 13.24 -41.27
N LYS A 404 -7.45 12.13 -41.29
CA LYS A 404 -7.78 10.94 -42.08
C LYS A 404 -8.71 9.99 -41.33
N GLN A 405 -9.54 9.29 -42.10
CA GLN A 405 -10.31 8.14 -41.62
C GLN A 405 -9.43 6.91 -41.67
N VAL A 406 -9.43 6.11 -40.60
CA VAL A 406 -8.61 4.91 -40.49
C VAL A 406 -9.40 3.80 -39.80
N ALA A 407 -9.03 2.55 -40.09
CA ALA A 407 -9.44 1.36 -39.35
C ALA A 407 -8.17 0.67 -38.83
N LEU A 408 -8.03 0.59 -37.52
CA LEU A 408 -6.91 -0.03 -36.82
C LEU A 408 -7.37 -1.38 -36.27
N ASN A 409 -6.93 -2.45 -36.91
CA ASN A 409 -7.21 -3.81 -36.46
C ASN A 409 -6.06 -4.28 -35.58
N PHE A 410 -6.35 -4.57 -34.31
CA PHE A 410 -5.39 -5.09 -33.35
C PHE A 410 -5.36 -6.62 -33.39
N GLU A 411 -4.19 -7.19 -33.14
CA GLU A 411 -4.04 -8.62 -32.92
C GLU A 411 -5.03 -9.09 -31.83
N GLY A 412 -5.73 -10.19 -32.11
CA GLY A 412 -6.77 -10.72 -31.24
C GLY A 412 -8.19 -10.18 -31.52
N GLY A 413 -8.36 -9.23 -32.44
CA GLY A 413 -9.66 -8.91 -33.06
C GLY A 413 -10.37 -7.65 -32.55
N VAL A 414 -9.69 -6.77 -31.80
CA VAL A 414 -10.23 -5.43 -31.49
C VAL A 414 -10.02 -4.52 -32.70
N CYS A 415 -11.08 -3.85 -33.16
CA CYS A 415 -11.01 -2.89 -34.26
C CYS A 415 -11.38 -1.49 -33.77
N VAL A 416 -10.54 -0.50 -34.08
CA VAL A 416 -10.82 0.93 -33.84
C VAL A 416 -10.98 1.62 -35.19
N GLN A 417 -12.18 2.09 -35.52
CA GLN A 417 -12.46 2.77 -36.77
C GLN A 417 -12.98 4.19 -36.51
N GLY A 418 -12.33 5.20 -37.06
CA GLY A 418 -12.73 6.59 -36.84
C GLY A 418 -11.86 7.58 -37.60
N ARG A 419 -12.13 8.87 -37.37
CA ARG A 419 -11.34 9.97 -37.94
C ARG A 419 -10.37 10.51 -36.89
N ILE A 420 -9.06 10.48 -37.18
CA ILE A 420 -8.05 10.98 -36.26
C ILE A 420 -8.16 12.50 -36.16
N VAL A 421 -8.23 13.02 -34.94
CA VAL A 421 -8.23 14.45 -34.63
C VAL A 421 -6.82 14.91 -34.30
N THR A 422 -6.18 14.28 -33.32
CA THR A 422 -4.83 14.62 -32.88
C THR A 422 -4.16 13.48 -32.16
N GLY A 423 -2.84 13.55 -31.97
CA GLY A 423 -2.08 12.64 -31.13
C GLY A 423 -1.22 13.38 -30.11
N LYS A 424 -1.18 12.87 -28.87
CA LYS A 424 -0.26 13.36 -27.83
C LYS A 424 0.99 12.50 -27.80
N ARG A 425 2.14 13.16 -27.63
CA ARG A 425 3.45 12.52 -27.56
C ARG A 425 4.15 12.85 -26.24
N ASP A 426 4.99 11.93 -25.78
CA ASP A 426 5.90 12.17 -24.67
C ASP A 426 7.06 13.11 -25.07
N ILE A 427 7.91 13.46 -24.10
CA ILE A 427 9.10 14.29 -24.32
C ILE A 427 10.15 13.65 -25.26
N ARG A 428 10.06 12.34 -25.52
CA ARG A 428 10.92 11.59 -26.43
C ARG A 428 10.29 11.41 -27.82
N GLY A 429 9.08 11.94 -28.04
CA GLY A 429 8.34 11.88 -29.29
C GLY A 429 7.53 10.60 -29.50
N LYS A 430 7.44 9.69 -28.52
CA LYS A 430 6.58 8.49 -28.59
C LYS A 430 5.11 8.89 -28.47
N ILE A 431 4.26 8.31 -29.30
CA ILE A 431 2.80 8.55 -29.24
C ILE A 431 2.25 7.86 -27.99
N GLN A 432 1.58 8.62 -27.14
CA GLN A 432 0.91 8.11 -25.92
C GLN A 432 -0.60 8.03 -26.09
N LEU A 433 -1.19 8.94 -26.87
CA LEU A 433 -2.63 9.01 -27.05
C LEU A 433 -2.98 9.38 -28.49
N ILE A 434 -4.03 8.79 -29.04
CA ILE A 434 -4.64 9.20 -30.31
C ILE A 434 -6.12 9.47 -30.08
N THR A 435 -6.57 10.66 -30.44
CA THR A 435 -7.96 11.10 -30.30
C THR A 435 -8.71 10.93 -31.62
N PHE A 436 -9.90 10.35 -31.57
CA PHE A 436 -10.77 10.08 -32.71
C PHE A 436 -12.14 10.77 -32.57
N ARG A 437 -12.72 11.14 -33.71
CA ARG A 437 -14.14 11.50 -33.86
C ARG A 437 -14.84 10.47 -34.75
N GLU A 438 -16.16 10.39 -34.60
CA GLU A 438 -17.00 9.43 -35.33
C GLU A 438 -16.45 8.00 -35.18
N CYS A 439 -15.96 7.70 -33.97
CA CYS A 439 -15.19 6.50 -33.69
C CYS A 439 -16.10 5.36 -33.23
N ARG A 440 -15.90 4.18 -33.80
CA ARG A 440 -16.50 2.92 -33.36
C ARG A 440 -15.38 1.97 -32.98
N VAL A 441 -15.49 1.38 -31.80
CA VAL A 441 -14.60 0.31 -31.35
C VAL A 441 -15.41 -0.97 -31.20
N THR A 442 -14.92 -2.07 -31.77
CA THR A 442 -15.58 -3.37 -31.74
C THR A 442 -14.64 -4.48 -31.37
N TYR A 443 -15.19 -5.53 -30.77
CA TYR A 443 -14.52 -6.81 -30.59
C TYR A 443 -15.50 -7.92 -30.96
N GLN A 444 -15.20 -8.67 -32.02
CA GLN A 444 -16.16 -9.61 -32.62
C GLN A 444 -17.49 -8.89 -32.96
N ASP A 445 -18.62 -9.39 -32.45
CA ASP A 445 -19.94 -8.78 -32.66
C ASP A 445 -20.29 -7.69 -31.63
N GLU A 446 -19.41 -7.42 -30.67
CA GLU A 446 -19.66 -6.46 -29.59
C GLU A 446 -19.15 -5.06 -29.94
N VAL A 447 -19.94 -4.03 -29.60
CA VAL A 447 -19.54 -2.63 -29.66
C VAL A 447 -18.98 -2.20 -28.30
N LEU A 448 -17.67 -1.94 -28.25
CA LEU A 448 -16.96 -1.48 -27.07
C LEU A 448 -16.98 0.06 -26.93
N PHE A 449 -17.12 0.78 -28.05
CA PHE A 449 -17.34 2.22 -28.08
C PHE A 449 -18.22 2.60 -29.28
N ASP A 450 -19.28 3.38 -29.04
CA ASP A 450 -20.16 3.87 -30.09
C ASP A 450 -19.91 5.36 -30.40
N PRO A 451 -19.92 5.79 -31.68
CA PRO A 451 -19.72 7.18 -32.05
C PRO A 451 -20.66 8.19 -31.36
N SER A 452 -21.86 7.75 -30.96
CA SER A 452 -22.82 8.59 -30.23
C SER A 452 -22.37 8.99 -28.83
N TRP A 453 -21.36 8.30 -28.27
CA TRP A 453 -20.81 8.60 -26.94
C TRP A 453 -19.80 9.75 -26.97
N GLY A 454 -19.37 10.16 -28.17
CA GLY A 454 -18.58 11.37 -28.36
C GLY A 454 -17.18 11.11 -28.91
N VAL A 455 -16.20 11.80 -28.33
CA VAL A 455 -14.79 11.71 -28.72
C VAL A 455 -14.18 10.48 -28.08
N TYR A 456 -13.43 9.70 -28.85
CA TYR A 456 -12.74 8.51 -28.36
C TYR A 456 -11.25 8.81 -28.21
N ASP A 457 -10.71 8.64 -27.01
CA ASP A 457 -9.28 8.75 -26.73
C ASP A 457 -8.70 7.34 -26.59
N MET A 458 -7.74 7.00 -27.44
CA MET A 458 -7.06 5.70 -27.45
C MET A 458 -5.69 5.83 -26.80
N ALA A 459 -5.49 5.16 -25.66
CA ALA A 459 -4.18 5.01 -25.04
C ALA A 459 -3.33 4.06 -25.88
N VAL A 460 -2.13 4.50 -26.27
CA VAL A 460 -1.22 3.72 -27.09
C VAL A 460 -0.30 2.92 -26.19
N GLY A 461 -0.21 1.62 -26.43
CA GLY A 461 0.80 0.78 -25.81
C GLY A 461 0.72 -0.66 -26.28
N LYS A 462 1.88 -1.24 -26.60
CA LYS A 462 2.05 -2.64 -26.97
C LYS A 462 1.69 -3.61 -25.83
N SER A 463 1.95 -3.25 -24.58
CA SER A 463 1.73 -4.15 -23.44
C SER A 463 1.50 -3.38 -22.15
N VAL A 464 0.81 -4.00 -21.20
CA VAL A 464 0.75 -3.55 -19.80
C VAL A 464 2.06 -3.91 -19.10
N VAL A 465 2.81 -2.91 -18.64
CA VAL A 465 4.13 -3.09 -17.99
C VAL A 465 4.06 -2.99 -16.47
N SER A 466 3.01 -2.38 -15.93
CA SER A 466 2.76 -2.28 -14.49
C SER A 466 1.26 -2.20 -14.22
N ALA A 467 0.82 -2.71 -13.08
CA ALA A 467 -0.49 -2.42 -12.53
C ALA A 467 -0.42 -2.34 -11.00
N PHE A 468 -1.12 -1.39 -10.39
CA PHE A 468 -1.04 -1.16 -8.94
C PHE A 468 -2.31 -0.53 -8.36
N ALA A 469 -2.48 -0.63 -7.04
CA ALA A 469 -3.58 0.02 -6.31
C ALA A 469 -3.39 1.54 -6.22
N GLY A 470 -4.50 2.29 -6.27
CA GLY A 470 -4.49 3.75 -6.21
C GLY A 470 -4.26 4.43 -7.56
N PRO A 471 -4.41 5.76 -7.63
CA PRO A 471 -4.21 6.53 -8.84
C PRO A 471 -2.73 6.75 -9.16
N ALA A 472 -2.44 7.13 -10.40
CA ALA A 472 -1.10 7.54 -10.81
C ALA A 472 -0.74 8.94 -10.30
N ASP A 473 -1.72 9.85 -10.28
CA ASP A 473 -1.62 11.21 -9.74
C ASP A 473 -2.68 11.37 -8.66
N ASP A 474 -2.24 11.54 -7.40
CA ASP A 474 -3.12 11.65 -6.24
C ASP A 474 -4.04 12.88 -6.32
N LYS A 475 -3.69 13.87 -7.16
CA LYS A 475 -4.50 15.09 -7.35
C LYS A 475 -5.66 14.91 -8.31
N SER A 476 -5.68 13.84 -9.10
CA SER A 476 -6.74 13.57 -10.08
C SER A 476 -8.05 13.12 -9.43
N PHE A 477 -7.97 12.56 -8.22
CA PHE A 477 -9.12 11.99 -7.51
C PHE A 477 -9.25 12.61 -6.12
N LYS A 478 -10.49 12.91 -5.73
CA LYS A 478 -10.79 13.34 -4.36
C LYS A 478 -11.16 12.11 -3.53
N ASN A 479 -10.56 11.94 -2.36
CA ASN A 479 -10.80 10.85 -1.40
C ASN A 479 -10.54 9.45 -2.00
N ILE A 480 -9.28 9.03 -1.97
CA ILE A 480 -8.80 7.77 -2.56
C ILE A 480 -8.97 6.56 -1.61
N HIS A 481 -9.06 6.83 -0.31
CA HIS A 481 -9.12 5.83 0.77
C HIS A 481 -10.48 5.80 1.45
#